data_AF-A0A946PB61-F1
#
_entry.id   AF-A0A946PB61-F1
#
_cell.length_a   1.000
_cell.length_b   1.000
_cell.length_c   1.000
_cell.angle_alpha   90.00
_cell.angle_beta   90.00
_cell.angle_gamma   90.00
#
_symmetry.space_group_name_H-M   'P 1'
#
loop_
_entity.id
_entity.type
_entity.pdbx_description
1 polymer ?
#
loop_
_entity_poly.entity_id
_entity_poly.type
_entity_poly.pdbx_seq_one_letter_code
_entity_poly.pdbx_strand_id
1 'polypeptide(L)'
;MKEFTLLTGATGLLGQYLLRDLLARGLRVAVVARPSKTLDARSRVDAIMSRWDRIEGRYLSRPVVLTGDLSSPGLGISREERIWLEKNCRAVVHNAASLSFTTGGPRTEEPWLGNVGGTTNLTSLARELDIPRFHHVSTAYTCGLRTGTVYETEGNRGQKFGNDYEESKLEAENIVRDAGFPESPTFFRPAIIVGDSRTSYTSTYHGFYTPLRVMASFMPMMQGMPPIPESMWMMALGLQGNESKNLVPVDWVSKVIAHIVSKDYWHGRTYHLTPANRVLVQEIAAVTKQAIIAQYAKEKRIRKTQPQSSQVLESLANEFRQQMETYSAYWRDDPDFDASNTLEAASELLCPNVDTAMLRRLCEFALRENFGWPRPIMQAPEFDVATKFAPADAALKVSGWTEQKDECCIDFEVSGPGGGNWSVWAEGREPRVGFPQPGKGPHVRTSSQALMQISRGRLTAKKAFQTGQLIVSKGEGDPYEAVQVIHKMFFQQEIVS
;
A
#
# COMPACT_ATOMS: atom_id res chain seq x y z
N MET A 1 19.39 18.87 2.02
CA MET A 1 18.15 19.02 1.21
C MET A 1 17.11 18.05 1.76
N LYS A 2 15.80 18.35 1.63
CA LYS A 2 14.75 17.39 1.98
C LYS A 2 14.79 16.23 0.97
N GLU A 3 14.84 14.97 1.42
CA GLU A 3 15.06 13.80 0.56
C GLU A 3 13.93 12.77 0.62
N PHE A 4 13.13 12.78 1.69
CA PHE A 4 12.13 11.75 1.95
C PHE A 4 10.79 12.04 1.29
N THR A 5 10.11 10.97 0.89
CA THR A 5 8.70 10.98 0.48
C THR A 5 7.86 10.31 1.56
N LEU A 6 6.89 11.01 2.11
CA LEU A 6 5.93 10.46 3.06
C LEU A 6 4.82 9.70 2.32
N LEU A 7 4.73 8.39 2.53
CA LEU A 7 3.70 7.52 1.97
C LEU A 7 2.65 7.17 3.04
N THR A 8 1.38 7.44 2.75
CA THR A 8 0.27 6.96 3.60
C THR A 8 -0.38 5.70 3.02
N GLY A 9 -0.94 4.86 3.89
CA GLY A 9 -1.65 3.65 3.47
C GLY A 9 -0.72 2.52 3.03
N ALA A 10 0.55 2.55 3.42
CA ALA A 10 1.58 1.56 3.06
C ALA A 10 1.22 0.11 3.45
N THR A 11 0.30 -0.08 4.40
CA THR A 11 -0.19 -1.41 4.82
C THR A 11 -1.41 -1.91 4.04
N GLY A 12 -1.95 -1.10 3.11
CA GLY A 12 -3.05 -1.50 2.22
C GLY A 12 -2.53 -2.22 0.96
N LEU A 13 -3.43 -2.75 0.12
CA LEU A 13 -3.05 -3.48 -1.09
C LEU A 13 -2.17 -2.65 -2.02
N LEU A 14 -2.64 -1.49 -2.50
CA LEU A 14 -1.82 -0.66 -3.40
C LEU A 14 -0.59 -0.10 -2.67
N GLY A 15 -0.74 0.29 -1.40
CA GLY A 15 0.32 0.92 -0.62
C GLY A 15 1.56 0.04 -0.42
N GLN A 16 1.41 -1.27 -0.24
CA GLN A 16 2.58 -2.16 -0.12
C GLN A 16 3.34 -2.33 -1.44
N TYR A 17 2.64 -2.24 -2.58
CA TYR A 17 3.29 -2.23 -3.90
C TYR A 17 3.98 -0.88 -4.14
N LEU A 18 3.32 0.23 -3.79
CA LEU A 18 3.92 1.57 -3.89
C LEU A 18 5.18 1.67 -3.05
N LEU A 19 5.15 1.18 -1.81
CA LEU A 19 6.32 1.14 -0.95
C LEU A 19 7.47 0.39 -1.62
N ARG A 20 7.22 -0.81 -2.15
CA ARG A 20 8.21 -1.60 -2.90
C ARG A 20 8.76 -0.82 -4.10
N ASP A 21 7.89 -0.29 -4.96
CA ASP A 21 8.30 0.32 -6.23
C ASP A 21 9.01 1.66 -6.05
N LEU A 22 8.61 2.46 -5.05
CA LEU A 22 9.31 3.70 -4.70
C LEU A 22 10.72 3.38 -4.16
N LEU A 23 10.85 2.43 -3.23
CA LEU A 23 12.14 2.01 -2.69
C LEU A 23 13.04 1.37 -3.76
N ALA A 24 12.49 0.53 -4.64
CA ALA A 24 13.23 -0.10 -5.73
C ALA A 24 13.77 0.92 -6.76
N ARG A 25 13.12 2.08 -6.88
CA ARG A 25 13.57 3.24 -7.67
C ARG A 25 14.59 4.12 -6.94
N GLY A 26 14.98 3.77 -5.72
CA GLY A 26 15.96 4.51 -4.93
C GLY A 26 15.39 5.71 -4.17
N LEU A 27 14.06 5.87 -4.11
CA LEU A 27 13.47 6.93 -3.29
C LEU A 27 13.59 6.56 -1.81
N ARG A 28 13.89 7.55 -0.97
CA ARG A 28 13.84 7.40 0.49
C ARG A 28 12.40 7.62 0.95
N VAL A 29 11.81 6.62 1.59
CA VAL A 29 10.39 6.64 1.96
C VAL A 29 10.24 6.67 3.48
N ALA A 30 9.37 7.55 3.96
CA ALA A 30 8.79 7.47 5.30
C ALA A 30 7.35 6.98 5.18
N VAL A 31 6.86 6.20 6.14
CA VAL A 31 5.48 5.71 6.17
C VAL A 31 4.83 6.07 7.49
N VAL A 32 3.56 6.47 7.45
CA VAL A 32 2.71 6.56 8.65
C VAL A 32 1.87 5.29 8.72
N ALA A 33 1.99 4.56 9.82
CA ALA A 33 1.26 3.32 10.05
C ALA A 33 0.71 3.25 11.48
N ARG A 34 -0.43 2.57 11.60
CA ARG A 34 -1.08 2.32 12.88
C ARG A 34 -0.60 1.02 13.51
N PRO A 35 -0.46 0.95 14.84
CA PRO A 35 -0.31 -0.32 15.52
C PRO A 35 -1.55 -1.19 15.27
N SER A 36 -1.40 -2.50 15.47
CA SER A 36 -2.50 -3.45 15.57
C SER A 36 -2.65 -3.92 17.02
N LYS A 37 -3.65 -4.76 17.30
CA LYS A 37 -3.80 -5.36 18.64
C LYS A 37 -2.58 -6.17 19.09
N THR A 38 -1.80 -6.70 18.14
CA THR A 38 -0.73 -7.67 18.43
C THR A 38 0.67 -7.20 18.01
N LEU A 39 0.76 -6.17 17.17
CA LEU A 39 2.03 -5.70 16.58
C LEU A 39 2.07 -4.19 16.50
N ASP A 40 3.23 -3.61 16.80
CA ASP A 40 3.50 -2.20 16.59
C ASP A 40 3.55 -1.83 15.08
N ALA A 41 3.62 -0.53 14.78
CA ALA A 41 3.64 -0.03 13.41
C ALA A 41 4.86 -0.55 12.62
N ARG A 42 6.04 -0.61 13.24
CA ARG A 42 7.29 -1.01 12.59
C ARG A 42 7.27 -2.49 12.21
N SER A 43 6.84 -3.37 13.10
CA SER A 43 6.72 -4.81 12.86
C SER A 43 5.72 -5.11 11.76
N ARG A 44 4.64 -4.33 11.67
CA ARG A 44 3.67 -4.42 10.57
C ARG A 44 4.30 -4.12 9.22
N VAL A 45 5.08 -3.05 9.13
CA VAL A 45 5.77 -2.65 7.91
C VAL A 45 6.90 -3.64 7.57
N ASP A 46 7.67 -4.10 8.55
CA ASP A 46 8.79 -5.02 8.31
C ASP A 46 8.33 -6.39 7.79
N ALA A 47 7.18 -6.91 8.20
CA ALA A 47 6.68 -8.16 7.61
C ALA A 47 6.26 -8.00 6.14
N ILE A 48 5.72 -6.83 5.76
CA ILE A 48 5.43 -6.49 4.37
C ILE A 48 6.75 -6.44 3.58
N MET A 49 7.76 -5.75 4.10
CA MET A 49 9.07 -5.66 3.47
C MET A 49 9.77 -7.01 3.38
N SER A 50 9.68 -7.85 4.41
CA SER A 50 10.23 -9.20 4.42
C SER A 50 9.56 -10.12 3.40
N ARG A 51 8.26 -9.95 3.14
CA ARG A 51 7.58 -10.63 2.03
C ARG A 51 8.15 -10.17 0.70
N TRP A 52 8.35 -8.87 0.51
CA TRP A 52 8.94 -8.34 -0.72
C TRP A 52 10.37 -8.81 -0.93
N ASP A 53 11.20 -8.83 0.11
CA ASP A 53 12.57 -9.33 0.01
C ASP A 53 12.62 -10.77 -0.51
N ARG A 54 11.69 -11.63 -0.06
CA ARG A 54 11.57 -13.02 -0.54
C ARG A 54 11.15 -13.09 -2.00
N ILE A 55 10.21 -12.23 -2.42
CA ILE A 55 9.71 -12.19 -3.80
C ILE A 55 10.78 -11.67 -4.76
N GLU A 56 11.52 -10.64 -4.34
CA GLU A 56 12.57 -9.99 -5.14
C GLU A 56 13.91 -10.75 -5.09
N GLY A 57 14.08 -11.69 -4.16
CA GLY A 57 15.33 -12.43 -3.97
C GLY A 57 16.50 -11.57 -3.46
N ARG A 58 16.22 -10.38 -2.93
CA ARG A 58 17.21 -9.42 -2.40
C ARG A 58 16.57 -8.54 -1.33
N TYR A 59 17.37 -8.00 -0.42
CA TYR A 59 16.86 -7.04 0.56
C TYR A 59 16.64 -5.66 -0.07
N LEU A 60 15.44 -5.13 0.07
CA LEU A 60 15.12 -3.74 -0.22
C LEU A 60 15.53 -2.85 0.97
N SER A 61 15.85 -1.58 0.69
CA SER A 61 15.97 -0.55 1.71
C SER A 61 14.69 -0.50 2.54
N ARG A 62 14.82 -0.20 3.83
CA ARG A 62 13.66 -0.08 4.73
C ARG A 62 13.14 1.35 4.73
N PRO A 63 11.84 1.59 4.95
CA PRO A 63 11.34 2.95 5.18
C PRO A 63 11.62 3.41 6.61
N VAL A 64 11.54 4.72 6.84
CA VAL A 64 11.33 5.27 8.20
C VAL A 64 9.87 5.05 8.56
N VAL A 65 9.59 4.45 9.73
CA VAL A 65 8.21 4.17 10.16
C VAL A 65 7.82 5.14 11.26
N LEU A 66 6.77 5.92 11.00
CA LEU A 66 6.13 6.84 11.93
C LEU A 66 4.85 6.21 12.45
N THR A 67 4.57 6.39 13.74
CA THR A 67 3.36 5.82 14.36
C THR A 67 2.27 6.88 14.40
N GLY A 68 1.20 6.69 13.64
CA GLY A 68 0.12 7.68 13.55
C GLY A 68 -1.14 7.16 12.87
N ASP A 69 -2.23 7.92 12.98
CA ASP A 69 -3.55 7.67 12.40
C ASP A 69 -4.01 8.91 11.63
N LEU A 70 -4.40 8.75 10.35
CA LEU A 70 -4.86 9.86 9.51
C LEU A 70 -6.11 10.55 10.06
N SER A 71 -6.97 9.83 10.78
CA SER A 71 -8.19 10.40 11.39
C SER A 71 -7.89 11.37 12.54
N SER A 72 -6.66 11.35 13.08
CA SER A 72 -6.23 12.24 14.15
C SER A 72 -5.65 13.55 13.61
N PRO A 73 -5.90 14.70 14.28
CA PRO A 73 -5.20 15.95 13.97
C PRO A 73 -3.68 15.77 13.94
N GLY A 74 -3.02 16.35 12.94
CA GLY A 74 -1.57 16.17 12.75
C GLY A 74 -1.14 14.72 12.58
N LEU A 75 -2.05 13.81 12.17
CA LEU A 75 -1.84 12.36 12.06
C LEU A 75 -1.56 11.65 13.40
N GLY A 76 -1.66 12.34 14.55
CA GLY A 76 -1.31 11.78 15.86
C GLY A 76 0.16 11.39 16.01
N ILE A 77 1.05 11.90 15.16
CA ILE A 77 2.50 11.67 15.25
C ILE A 77 3.10 12.48 16.41
N SER A 78 4.25 12.03 16.91
CA SER A 78 4.98 12.72 17.97
C SER A 78 5.55 14.07 17.50
N ARG A 79 5.92 14.93 18.45
CA ARG A 79 6.59 16.19 18.15
C ARG A 79 7.91 15.97 17.41
N GLU A 80 8.65 14.94 17.77
CA GLU A 80 9.94 14.58 17.20
C GLU A 80 9.79 14.05 15.76
N GLU A 81 8.78 13.22 15.52
CA GLU A 81 8.40 12.77 14.17
C GLU A 81 8.02 13.97 13.29
N ARG A 82 7.28 14.92 13.84
CA ARG A 82 6.90 16.17 13.15
C ARG A 82 8.11 17.02 12.78
N ILE A 83 9.02 17.29 13.72
CA ILE A 83 10.27 18.04 13.48
C ILE A 83 11.12 17.33 12.43
N TRP A 84 11.19 16.00 12.48
CA TRP A 84 11.94 15.24 11.50
C TRP A 84 11.33 15.36 10.09
N LEU A 85 10.01 15.25 9.96
CA LEU A 85 9.31 15.45 8.69
C LEU A 85 9.53 16.85 8.12
N GLU A 86 9.43 17.88 8.95
CA GLU A 86 9.71 19.27 8.56
C GLU A 86 11.08 19.43 7.89
N LYS A 87 12.10 18.82 8.50
CA LYS A 87 13.50 18.94 8.06
C LYS A 87 13.83 18.05 6.86
N ASN A 88 13.12 16.94 6.65
CA ASN A 88 13.56 15.87 5.75
C ASN A 88 12.57 15.50 4.64
N CYS A 89 11.28 15.83 4.76
CA CYS A 89 10.25 15.38 3.83
C CYS A 89 10.00 16.39 2.71
N ARG A 90 10.22 15.99 1.45
CA ARG A 90 10.03 16.84 0.26
C ARG A 90 8.71 16.60 -0.47
N ALA A 91 8.08 15.45 -0.25
CA ALA A 91 6.89 15.07 -0.99
C ALA A 91 5.97 14.17 -0.15
N VAL A 92 4.67 14.23 -0.43
CA VAL A 92 3.66 13.30 0.09
C VAL A 92 3.12 12.45 -1.05
N VAL A 93 3.01 11.14 -0.84
CA VAL A 93 2.16 10.24 -1.64
C VAL A 93 1.01 9.78 -0.75
N HIS A 94 -0.14 10.42 -0.92
CA HIS A 94 -1.34 10.12 -0.17
C HIS A 94 -2.13 8.99 -0.85
N ASN A 95 -1.97 7.76 -0.34
CA ASN A 95 -2.66 6.57 -0.85
C ASN A 95 -3.68 5.97 0.16
N ALA A 96 -3.58 6.31 1.44
CA ALA A 96 -4.56 5.84 2.42
C ALA A 96 -5.98 6.29 2.04
N ALA A 97 -6.88 5.31 1.91
CA ALA A 97 -8.31 5.54 1.71
C ALA A 97 -9.09 4.36 2.29
N SER A 98 -10.29 4.64 2.74
CA SER A 98 -11.30 3.64 3.07
C SER A 98 -12.10 3.30 1.81
N LEU A 99 -12.25 2.00 1.55
CA LEU A 99 -13.02 1.46 0.43
C LEU A 99 -14.43 1.03 0.89
N SER A 100 -14.94 1.61 1.98
CA SER A 100 -16.30 1.31 2.45
C SER A 100 -17.31 1.84 1.44
N PHE A 101 -18.16 0.96 0.92
CA PHE A 101 -19.21 1.30 -0.05
C PHE A 101 -20.57 1.47 0.64
N THR A 102 -20.66 2.33 1.65
CA THR A 102 -21.94 2.70 2.26
C THR A 102 -22.68 3.72 1.38
N THR A 103 -24.00 3.79 1.50
CA THR A 103 -24.82 4.83 0.86
C THR A 103 -25.68 5.49 1.93
N GLY A 104 -25.57 6.80 2.06
CA GLY A 104 -26.36 7.57 3.03
C GLY A 104 -25.95 7.37 4.49
N GLY A 105 -24.71 6.92 4.72
CA GLY A 105 -24.16 6.83 6.07
C GLY A 105 -23.85 8.21 6.67
N PRO A 106 -23.70 8.33 8.00
CA PRO A 106 -23.24 9.57 8.61
C PRO A 106 -21.86 9.97 8.05
N ARG A 107 -21.66 11.26 7.73
CA ARG A 107 -20.34 11.77 7.30
C ARG A 107 -19.26 11.73 8.38
N THR A 108 -19.61 11.29 9.59
CA THR A 108 -18.70 11.01 10.71
C THR A 108 -18.13 9.59 10.69
N GLU A 109 -18.60 8.73 9.77
CA GLU A 109 -18.19 7.34 9.64
C GLU A 109 -17.39 7.11 8.34
N GLU A 110 -16.95 5.88 8.13
CA GLU A 110 -16.32 5.48 6.86
C GLU A 110 -17.35 5.46 5.72
N PRO A 111 -17.00 5.91 4.51
CA PRO A 111 -15.65 6.29 4.05
C PRO A 111 -15.25 7.76 4.32
N TRP A 112 -16.17 8.61 4.78
CA TRP A 112 -15.96 10.05 4.95
C TRP A 112 -14.86 10.40 5.95
N LEU A 113 -14.83 9.73 7.10
CA LEU A 113 -13.84 9.95 8.15
C LEU A 113 -12.41 9.77 7.61
N GLY A 114 -12.14 8.65 6.93
CA GLY A 114 -10.82 8.36 6.38
C GLY A 114 -10.50 9.16 5.13
N ASN A 115 -11.44 9.26 4.19
CA ASN A 115 -11.18 9.86 2.87
C ASN A 115 -11.16 11.39 2.93
N VAL A 116 -12.10 12.02 3.64
CA VAL A 116 -12.18 13.48 3.73
C VAL A 116 -11.42 13.98 4.95
N GLY A 117 -11.75 13.48 6.15
CA GLY A 117 -11.09 13.89 7.40
C GLY A 117 -9.58 13.60 7.36
N GLY A 118 -9.19 12.40 6.93
CA GLY A 118 -7.79 12.02 6.77
C GLY A 118 -7.03 12.84 5.74
N THR A 119 -7.66 13.18 4.61
CA THR A 119 -7.06 14.07 3.60
C THR A 119 -6.85 15.46 4.19
N THR A 120 -7.86 16.05 4.84
CA THR A 120 -7.77 17.36 5.48
C THR A 120 -6.62 17.42 6.51
N ASN A 121 -6.53 16.42 7.38
CA ASN A 121 -5.47 16.35 8.40
C ASN A 121 -4.08 16.30 7.75
N LEU A 122 -3.92 15.50 6.70
CA LEU A 122 -2.65 15.35 5.99
C LEU A 122 -2.28 16.59 5.19
N THR A 123 -3.22 17.24 4.52
CA THR A 123 -2.96 18.48 3.77
C THR A 123 -2.59 19.62 4.72
N SER A 124 -3.27 19.75 5.85
CA SER A 124 -2.93 20.74 6.89
C SER A 124 -1.52 20.50 7.43
N LEU A 125 -1.18 19.26 7.80
CA LEU A 125 0.16 18.92 8.27
C LEU A 125 1.21 19.20 7.19
N ALA A 126 0.98 18.81 5.93
CA ALA A 126 1.95 19.02 4.86
C ALA A 126 2.24 20.50 4.61
N ARG A 127 1.23 21.36 4.73
CA ARG A 127 1.39 22.82 4.66
C ARG A 127 2.15 23.38 5.86
N GLU A 128 1.78 22.96 7.07
CA GLU A 128 2.46 23.39 8.30
C GLU A 128 3.96 23.02 8.34
N LEU A 129 4.36 21.99 7.59
CA LEU A 129 5.74 21.50 7.51
C LEU A 129 6.48 21.94 6.24
N ASP A 130 5.89 22.85 5.45
CA ASP A 130 6.42 23.32 4.17
C ASP A 130 6.86 22.16 3.26
N ILE A 131 6.00 21.13 3.11
CA ILE A 131 6.23 20.04 2.17
C ILE A 131 5.67 20.49 0.81
N PRO A 132 6.53 20.73 -0.21
CA PRO A 132 6.11 21.42 -1.43
C PRO A 132 5.26 20.56 -2.37
N ARG A 133 5.46 19.23 -2.35
CA ARG A 133 4.88 18.30 -3.34
C ARG A 133 3.82 17.41 -2.72
N PHE A 134 2.68 17.33 -3.39
CA PHE A 134 1.59 16.47 -2.99
C PHE A 134 1.09 15.61 -4.16
N HIS A 135 1.23 14.29 -4.01
CA HIS A 135 0.71 13.30 -4.94
C HIS A 135 -0.48 12.59 -4.30
N HIS A 136 -1.67 12.68 -4.89
CA HIS A 136 -2.89 12.10 -4.32
C HIS A 136 -3.38 10.92 -5.16
N VAL A 137 -3.54 9.76 -4.52
CA VAL A 137 -4.20 8.60 -5.13
C VAL A 137 -5.70 8.72 -4.89
N SER A 138 -6.40 9.11 -5.94
CA SER A 138 -7.84 9.24 -6.05
C SER A 138 -8.47 7.97 -6.66
N THR A 139 -9.49 8.12 -7.50
CA THR A 139 -10.14 7.06 -8.28
C THR A 139 -10.69 7.62 -9.59
N ALA A 140 -10.73 6.80 -10.64
CA ALA A 140 -11.38 7.16 -11.91
C ALA A 140 -12.89 7.45 -11.73
N TYR A 141 -13.51 6.87 -10.70
CA TYR A 141 -14.95 6.99 -10.44
C TYR A 141 -15.37 8.29 -9.73
N THR A 142 -14.47 9.28 -9.60
CA THR A 142 -14.84 10.64 -9.17
C THR A 142 -15.83 11.31 -10.14
N CYS A 143 -15.98 10.78 -11.36
CA CYS A 143 -17.00 11.16 -12.33
C CYS A 143 -18.43 10.75 -11.94
N GLY A 144 -18.63 9.92 -10.91
CA GLY A 144 -19.93 9.48 -10.45
C GLY A 144 -20.69 8.68 -11.51
N LEU A 145 -21.97 9.04 -11.71
CA LEU A 145 -22.90 8.40 -12.66
C LEU A 145 -22.78 8.89 -14.11
N ARG A 146 -21.73 9.64 -14.44
CA ARG A 146 -21.52 10.11 -15.83
C ARG A 146 -21.26 8.94 -16.77
N THR A 147 -21.73 9.09 -18.01
CA THR A 147 -21.55 8.15 -19.12
C THR A 147 -20.77 8.79 -20.27
N GLY A 148 -20.37 7.98 -21.26
CA GLY A 148 -19.53 8.43 -22.37
C GLY A 148 -18.06 8.53 -21.96
N THR A 149 -17.31 9.43 -22.61
CA THR A 149 -15.89 9.65 -22.33
C THR A 149 -15.69 10.66 -21.19
N VAL A 150 -14.90 10.28 -20.19
CA VAL A 150 -14.48 11.12 -19.07
C VAL A 150 -12.99 11.47 -19.24
N TYR A 151 -12.68 12.77 -19.28
CA TYR A 151 -11.32 13.27 -19.52
C TYR A 151 -10.52 13.50 -18.25
N GLU A 152 -9.20 13.31 -18.30
CA GLU A 152 -8.29 13.53 -17.16
C GLU A 152 -8.32 14.98 -16.65
N THR A 153 -8.65 15.93 -17.53
CA THR A 153 -8.78 17.35 -17.21
C THR A 153 -10.09 17.69 -16.47
N GLU A 154 -11.02 16.74 -16.34
CA GLU A 154 -12.29 16.98 -15.68
C GLU A 154 -12.21 16.76 -14.17
N GLY A 155 -12.80 17.68 -13.41
CA GLY A 155 -12.99 17.59 -11.96
C GLY A 155 -14.48 17.55 -11.61
N ASN A 156 -14.90 18.44 -10.71
CA ASN A 156 -16.32 18.58 -10.36
C ASN A 156 -17.11 19.24 -11.51
N ARG A 157 -18.13 18.55 -12.02
CA ARG A 157 -19.07 18.99 -13.06
C ARG A 157 -20.53 18.96 -12.57
N GLY A 158 -20.74 18.86 -11.25
CA GLY A 158 -22.08 18.68 -10.67
C GLY A 158 -22.65 17.27 -10.89
N GLN A 159 -21.79 16.26 -11.05
CA GLN A 159 -22.21 14.87 -11.21
C GLN A 159 -22.97 14.35 -9.98
N LYS A 160 -23.88 13.40 -10.23
CA LYS A 160 -24.48 12.56 -9.18
C LYS A 160 -23.58 11.36 -8.92
N PHE A 161 -23.61 10.82 -7.71
CA PHE A 161 -22.77 9.69 -7.31
C PHE A 161 -23.59 8.42 -7.09
N GLY A 162 -22.97 7.27 -7.32
CA GLY A 162 -23.60 5.98 -7.02
C GLY A 162 -23.47 5.58 -5.55
N ASN A 163 -22.45 6.06 -4.85
CA ASN A 163 -22.16 5.69 -3.46
C ASN A 163 -21.32 6.76 -2.76
N ASP A 164 -21.26 6.70 -1.43
CA ASP A 164 -20.53 7.67 -0.58
C ASP A 164 -19.00 7.63 -0.85
N TYR A 165 -18.47 6.50 -1.33
CA TYR A 165 -17.05 6.38 -1.67
C TYR A 165 -16.68 7.29 -2.84
N GLU A 166 -17.43 7.24 -3.95
CA GLU A 166 -17.18 8.10 -5.13
C GLU A 166 -17.25 9.59 -4.77
N GLU A 167 -18.26 9.99 -3.99
CA GLU A 167 -18.44 11.37 -3.54
C GLU A 167 -17.29 11.82 -2.62
N SER A 168 -16.96 11.00 -1.60
CA SER A 168 -15.88 11.32 -0.65
C SER A 168 -14.51 11.45 -1.32
N LYS A 169 -14.26 10.70 -2.40
CA LYS A 169 -13.01 10.80 -3.17
C LYS A 169 -12.94 12.06 -4.03
N LEU A 170 -14.05 12.54 -4.60
CA LEU A 170 -14.06 13.83 -5.28
C LEU A 170 -13.85 14.98 -4.28
N GLU A 171 -14.49 14.90 -3.12
CA GLU A 171 -14.31 15.90 -2.06
C GLU A 171 -12.84 15.97 -1.59
N ALA A 172 -12.21 14.81 -1.40
CA ALA A 172 -10.78 14.73 -1.10
C ALA A 172 -9.91 15.35 -2.21
N GLU A 173 -10.24 15.16 -3.49
CA GLU A 173 -9.51 15.84 -4.58
C GLU A 173 -9.64 17.36 -4.52
N ASN A 174 -10.83 17.88 -4.21
CA ASN A 174 -11.05 19.33 -4.10
C ASN A 174 -10.22 19.90 -2.94
N ILE A 175 -10.19 19.25 -1.78
CA ILE A 175 -9.36 19.64 -0.64
C ILE A 175 -7.89 19.72 -1.02
N VAL A 176 -7.36 18.70 -1.72
CA VAL A 176 -5.95 18.69 -2.14
C VAL A 176 -5.68 19.80 -3.18
N ARG A 177 -6.60 20.01 -4.12
CA ARG A 177 -6.48 21.04 -5.16
C ARG A 177 -6.45 22.44 -4.57
N ASP A 178 -7.29 22.69 -3.57
CA ASP A 178 -7.48 23.99 -2.93
C ASP A 178 -6.50 24.22 -1.76
N ALA A 179 -5.66 23.23 -1.44
CA ALA A 179 -4.71 23.31 -0.33
C ALA A 179 -3.61 24.37 -0.52
N GLY A 180 -3.39 24.88 -1.74
CA GLY A 180 -2.42 25.95 -2.00
C GLY A 180 -0.97 25.52 -1.84
N PHE A 181 -0.63 24.29 -2.26
CA PHE A 181 0.75 23.81 -2.30
C PHE A 181 1.61 24.63 -3.28
N PRO A 182 2.91 24.83 -3.01
CA PRO A 182 3.82 25.52 -3.92
C PRO A 182 3.90 24.90 -5.32
N GLU A 183 3.89 23.56 -5.39
CA GLU A 183 3.81 22.82 -6.64
C GLU A 183 2.38 22.31 -6.86
N SER A 184 1.88 22.37 -8.10
CA SER A 184 0.56 21.84 -8.42
C SER A 184 0.46 20.36 -8.03
N PRO A 185 -0.60 19.94 -7.31
CA PRO A 185 -0.74 18.54 -6.91
C PRO A 185 -0.86 17.60 -8.12
N THR A 186 -0.32 16.39 -7.98
CA THR A 186 -0.46 15.33 -8.98
C THR A 186 -1.55 14.36 -8.55
N PHE A 187 -2.49 14.03 -9.44
CA PHE A 187 -3.60 13.13 -9.13
C PHE A 187 -3.48 11.82 -9.90
N PHE A 188 -3.60 10.70 -9.20
CA PHE A 188 -3.68 9.37 -9.80
C PHE A 188 -5.06 8.80 -9.58
N ARG A 189 -5.77 8.49 -10.65
CA ARG A 189 -7.14 8.00 -10.64
C ARG A 189 -7.19 6.57 -11.18
N PRO A 190 -6.82 5.56 -10.36
CA PRO A 190 -6.97 4.18 -10.75
C PRO A 190 -8.43 3.78 -10.94
N ALA A 191 -8.66 2.91 -11.90
CA ALA A 191 -9.89 2.14 -12.04
C ALA A 191 -9.97 1.03 -10.97
N ILE A 192 -10.74 -0.03 -11.21
CA ILE A 192 -10.91 -1.11 -10.24
C ILE A 192 -9.62 -1.90 -10.14
N ILE A 193 -8.94 -1.79 -9.01
CA ILE A 193 -7.71 -2.52 -8.75
C ILE A 193 -8.01 -3.99 -8.44
N VAL A 194 -7.44 -4.89 -9.23
CA VAL A 194 -7.44 -6.34 -9.01
C VAL A 194 -6.06 -6.82 -8.58
N GLY A 195 -5.96 -8.10 -8.22
CA GLY A 195 -4.71 -8.74 -7.83
C GLY A 195 -3.60 -8.64 -8.89
N ASP A 196 -2.39 -8.93 -8.46
CA ASP A 196 -1.18 -8.82 -9.28
C ASP A 196 -1.27 -9.69 -10.55
N SER A 197 -0.89 -9.11 -11.68
CA SER A 197 -1.05 -9.71 -13.01
C SER A 197 -0.34 -11.07 -13.18
N ARG A 198 0.73 -11.30 -12.41
CA ARG A 198 1.60 -12.49 -12.49
C ARG A 198 1.31 -13.48 -11.36
N THR A 199 1.22 -13.00 -10.13
CA THR A 199 1.09 -13.83 -8.92
C THR A 199 -0.35 -13.98 -8.45
N SER A 200 -1.27 -13.17 -9.00
CA SER A 200 -2.68 -13.07 -8.57
C SER A 200 -2.88 -12.60 -7.14
N TYR A 201 -1.80 -12.18 -6.46
CA TYR A 201 -1.84 -11.81 -5.06
C TYR A 201 -2.71 -10.58 -4.83
N THR A 202 -3.59 -10.67 -3.84
CA THR A 202 -4.35 -9.57 -3.26
C THR A 202 -4.43 -9.73 -1.73
N SER A 203 -4.53 -8.61 -1.02
CA SER A 203 -4.83 -8.55 0.42
C SER A 203 -6.22 -7.98 0.71
N THR A 204 -6.98 -7.64 -0.34
CA THR A 204 -8.33 -7.09 -0.24
C THR A 204 -9.28 -7.83 -1.19
N TYR A 205 -10.51 -8.04 -0.75
CA TYR A 205 -11.51 -8.85 -1.44
C TYR A 205 -12.82 -8.06 -1.63
N HIS A 206 -12.70 -6.77 -1.97
CA HIS A 206 -13.81 -5.89 -2.36
C HIS A 206 -14.00 -5.86 -3.89
N GLY A 207 -15.04 -5.16 -4.36
CA GLY A 207 -15.32 -4.97 -5.80
C GLY A 207 -15.48 -6.31 -6.52
N PHE A 208 -14.62 -6.57 -7.52
CA PHE A 208 -14.55 -7.82 -8.29
C PHE A 208 -14.67 -9.10 -7.45
N TYR A 209 -14.05 -9.16 -6.26
CA TYR A 209 -14.02 -10.36 -5.44
C TYR A 209 -15.28 -10.58 -4.59
N THR A 210 -16.13 -9.55 -4.42
CA THR A 210 -17.30 -9.64 -3.52
C THR A 210 -18.37 -10.61 -4.05
N PRO A 211 -18.82 -10.53 -5.33
CA PRO A 211 -19.73 -11.53 -5.88
C PRO A 211 -19.15 -12.95 -5.82
N LEU A 212 -17.86 -13.11 -6.13
CA LEU A 212 -17.16 -14.39 -6.03
C LEU A 212 -17.26 -14.97 -4.61
N ARG A 213 -17.01 -14.15 -3.58
CA ARG A 213 -17.10 -14.57 -2.17
C ARG A 213 -18.51 -14.96 -1.77
N VAL A 214 -19.51 -14.14 -2.14
CA VAL A 214 -20.92 -14.40 -1.85
C VAL A 214 -21.37 -15.70 -2.53
N MET A 215 -21.12 -15.85 -3.84
CA MET A 215 -21.44 -17.08 -4.58
C MET A 215 -20.74 -18.31 -3.98
N ALA A 216 -19.45 -18.20 -3.64
CA ALA A 216 -18.69 -19.30 -3.03
C ALA A 216 -19.25 -19.74 -1.67
N SER A 217 -19.87 -18.82 -0.91
CA SER A 217 -20.50 -19.12 0.37
C SER A 217 -21.81 -19.91 0.25
N PHE A 218 -22.55 -19.76 -0.86
CA PHE A 218 -23.75 -20.53 -1.14
C PHE A 218 -23.45 -21.92 -1.70
N MET A 219 -22.28 -22.13 -2.28
CA MET A 219 -21.93 -23.39 -2.94
C MET A 219 -22.08 -24.66 -2.11
N PRO A 220 -21.81 -24.70 -0.79
CA PRO A 220 -22.10 -25.87 0.02
C PRO A 220 -23.59 -26.23 0.03
N MET A 221 -24.47 -25.21 0.01
CA MET A 221 -25.92 -25.37 -0.05
C MET A 221 -26.39 -25.76 -1.45
N MET A 222 -25.63 -25.39 -2.49
CA MET A 222 -25.90 -25.75 -3.88
C MET A 222 -25.36 -27.13 -4.31
N GLN A 223 -24.69 -27.86 -3.40
CA GLN A 223 -24.19 -29.20 -3.71
C GLN A 223 -25.33 -30.18 -3.99
N GLY A 224 -25.36 -30.73 -5.20
CA GLY A 224 -26.45 -31.58 -5.66
C GLY A 224 -27.63 -30.79 -6.22
N MET A 225 -27.50 -29.49 -6.48
CA MET A 225 -28.45 -28.75 -7.33
C MET A 225 -28.00 -28.78 -8.80
N PRO A 226 -28.93 -28.65 -9.77
CA PRO A 226 -28.55 -28.36 -11.15
C PRO A 226 -27.76 -27.03 -11.22
N PRO A 227 -26.87 -26.86 -12.22
CA PRO A 227 -26.10 -25.64 -12.37
C PRO A 227 -27.03 -24.42 -12.51
N ILE A 228 -26.85 -23.41 -11.66
CA ILE A 228 -27.58 -22.15 -11.78
C ILE A 228 -27.04 -21.38 -13.02
N PRO A 229 -27.91 -20.89 -13.91
CA PRO A 229 -27.50 -20.05 -15.04
C PRO A 229 -26.80 -18.78 -14.57
N GLU A 230 -25.71 -18.35 -15.22
CA GLU A 230 -25.03 -17.11 -14.84
C GLU A 230 -25.95 -15.88 -14.92
N SER A 231 -26.91 -15.92 -15.86
CA SER A 231 -27.92 -14.87 -16.06
C SER A 231 -28.78 -14.61 -14.83
N MET A 232 -29.04 -15.62 -13.99
CA MET A 232 -29.83 -15.45 -12.77
C MET A 232 -29.11 -14.50 -11.78
N TRP A 233 -27.81 -14.68 -11.59
CA TRP A 233 -27.02 -13.83 -10.70
C TRP A 233 -26.87 -12.41 -11.24
N MET A 234 -26.73 -12.27 -12.56
CA MET A 234 -26.70 -10.96 -13.21
C MET A 234 -28.05 -10.23 -13.10
N MET A 235 -29.15 -10.91 -13.39
CA MET A 235 -30.51 -10.37 -13.22
C MET A 235 -30.81 -9.99 -11.76
N ALA A 236 -30.28 -10.74 -10.79
CA ALA A 236 -30.42 -10.39 -9.38
C ALA A 236 -29.79 -9.00 -9.06
N LEU A 237 -28.78 -8.59 -9.81
CA LEU A 237 -28.14 -7.27 -9.73
C LEU A 237 -28.71 -6.24 -10.72
N GLY A 238 -29.73 -6.60 -11.50
CA GLY A 238 -30.28 -5.73 -12.54
C GLY A 238 -29.41 -5.61 -13.80
N LEU A 239 -28.49 -6.55 -14.02
CA LEU A 239 -27.53 -6.55 -15.13
C LEU A 239 -28.04 -7.40 -16.31
N GLN A 240 -27.71 -6.98 -17.53
CA GLN A 240 -28.01 -7.70 -18.77
C GLN A 240 -26.83 -8.51 -19.31
N GLY A 241 -25.61 -8.23 -18.83
CA GLY A 241 -24.37 -8.92 -19.18
C GLY A 241 -23.54 -8.21 -20.27
N ASN A 242 -24.09 -7.19 -20.93
CA ASN A 242 -23.38 -6.33 -21.88
C ASN A 242 -22.65 -5.16 -21.20
N GLU A 243 -22.88 -4.95 -19.90
CA GLU A 243 -22.14 -3.98 -19.12
C GLU A 243 -20.67 -4.39 -19.00
N SER A 244 -19.80 -3.40 -18.86
CA SER A 244 -18.37 -3.57 -18.91
C SER A 244 -17.69 -2.87 -17.74
N LYS A 245 -16.56 -3.43 -17.29
CA LYS A 245 -15.79 -2.98 -16.12
C LYS A 245 -14.33 -2.67 -16.45
N ASN A 246 -13.84 -1.56 -15.93
CA ASN A 246 -12.43 -1.16 -16.02
C ASN A 246 -11.62 -1.82 -14.90
N LEU A 247 -10.99 -2.96 -15.18
CA LEU A 247 -10.14 -3.70 -14.23
C LEU A 247 -8.65 -3.46 -14.51
N VAL A 248 -7.86 -3.16 -13.47
CA VAL A 248 -6.41 -2.89 -13.59
C VAL A 248 -5.62 -3.67 -12.54
N PRO A 249 -4.53 -4.37 -12.91
CA PRO A 249 -3.69 -5.07 -11.93
C PRO A 249 -2.94 -4.11 -11.00
N VAL A 250 -2.90 -4.41 -9.69
CA VAL A 250 -2.22 -3.57 -8.68
C VAL A 250 -0.74 -3.31 -9.00
N ASP A 251 -0.04 -4.30 -9.56
CA ASP A 251 1.38 -4.18 -9.84
C ASP A 251 1.67 -3.20 -10.98
N TRP A 252 0.75 -3.07 -11.95
CA TRP A 252 0.84 -2.06 -12.99
C TRP A 252 0.54 -0.66 -12.43
N VAL A 253 -0.56 -0.51 -11.70
CA VAL A 253 -0.95 0.77 -11.08
C VAL A 253 0.19 1.35 -10.25
N SER A 254 0.80 0.51 -9.40
CA SER A 254 1.92 0.91 -8.56
C SER A 254 3.16 1.33 -9.37
N LYS A 255 3.54 0.56 -10.41
CA LYS A 255 4.69 0.88 -11.26
C LYS A 255 4.53 2.21 -11.98
N VAL A 256 3.33 2.54 -12.47
CA VAL A 256 3.03 3.81 -13.15
C VAL A 256 3.10 4.96 -12.16
N ILE A 257 2.46 4.85 -10.99
CA ILE A 257 2.53 5.89 -9.95
C ILE A 257 4.00 6.12 -9.54
N ALA A 258 4.75 5.06 -9.24
CA ALA A 258 6.15 5.19 -8.84
C ALA A 258 7.03 5.76 -9.97
N HIS A 259 6.71 5.48 -11.24
CA HIS A 259 7.36 6.11 -12.40
C HIS A 259 7.18 7.61 -12.41
N ILE A 260 5.93 8.07 -12.32
CA ILE A 260 5.57 9.49 -12.37
C ILE A 260 6.11 10.23 -11.15
N VAL A 261 5.93 9.68 -9.94
CA VAL A 261 6.46 10.27 -8.70
C VAL A 261 7.98 10.43 -8.76
N SER A 262 8.71 9.52 -9.40
CA SER A 262 10.17 9.60 -9.52
C SER A 262 10.69 10.66 -10.52
N LYS A 263 9.80 11.36 -11.24
CA LYS A 263 10.13 12.22 -12.37
C LYS A 263 9.36 13.54 -12.36
N ASP A 264 10.02 14.60 -11.94
CA ASP A 264 9.43 15.93 -11.72
C ASP A 264 8.66 16.51 -12.91
N TYR A 265 9.10 16.22 -14.14
CA TYR A 265 8.45 16.72 -15.35
C TYR A 265 7.04 16.14 -15.60
N TRP A 266 6.67 15.07 -14.90
CA TRP A 266 5.32 14.49 -14.92
C TRP A 266 4.42 14.98 -13.78
N HIS A 267 4.89 15.87 -12.91
CA HIS A 267 4.10 16.33 -11.77
C HIS A 267 3.07 17.39 -12.18
N GLY A 268 2.07 17.65 -11.33
CA GLY A 268 1.05 18.69 -11.54
C GLY A 268 -0.07 18.34 -12.52
N ARG A 269 -0.18 17.07 -12.93
CA ARG A 269 -1.22 16.57 -13.85
C ARG A 269 -2.14 15.54 -13.17
N THR A 270 -3.24 15.22 -13.84
CA THR A 270 -4.15 14.13 -13.47
C THR A 270 -3.97 12.97 -14.44
N TYR A 271 -3.93 11.75 -13.90
CA TYR A 271 -3.70 10.51 -14.63
C TYR A 271 -4.82 9.51 -14.39
N HIS A 272 -5.58 9.13 -15.41
CA HIS A 272 -6.50 7.99 -15.36
C HIS A 272 -5.67 6.71 -15.56
N LEU A 273 -5.59 5.88 -14.51
CA LEU A 273 -4.91 4.59 -14.57
C LEU A 273 -5.97 3.51 -14.88
N THR A 274 -6.37 3.46 -16.14
CA THR A 274 -7.45 2.64 -16.70
C THR A 274 -6.90 1.66 -17.76
N PRO A 275 -7.57 0.52 -17.99
CA PRO A 275 -7.10 -0.45 -18.97
C PRO A 275 -7.44 -0.01 -20.40
N ALA A 276 -6.72 -0.53 -21.39
CA ALA A 276 -7.07 -0.32 -22.79
C ALA A 276 -8.38 -1.05 -23.19
N ASN A 277 -8.69 -2.17 -22.53
CA ASN A 277 -9.89 -2.97 -22.78
C ASN A 277 -10.69 -3.13 -21.50
N ARG A 278 -12.01 -2.87 -21.60
CA ARG A 278 -12.97 -3.18 -20.53
C ARG A 278 -13.34 -4.66 -20.56
N VAL A 279 -13.70 -5.20 -19.40
CA VAL A 279 -14.10 -6.61 -19.23
C VAL A 279 -15.61 -6.68 -19.12
N LEU A 280 -16.25 -7.54 -19.91
CA LEU A 280 -17.71 -7.71 -19.83
C LEU A 280 -18.13 -8.42 -18.54
N VAL A 281 -19.25 -7.98 -17.96
CA VAL A 281 -19.83 -8.59 -16.76
C VAL A 281 -20.17 -10.07 -17.01
N GLN A 282 -20.67 -10.43 -18.19
CA GLN A 282 -20.92 -11.83 -18.55
C GLN A 282 -19.66 -12.70 -18.47
N GLU A 283 -18.49 -12.16 -18.82
CA GLU A 283 -17.22 -12.89 -18.77
C GLU A 283 -16.78 -13.09 -17.31
N ILE A 284 -16.91 -12.04 -16.49
CA ILE A 284 -16.66 -12.11 -15.04
C ILE A 284 -17.55 -13.18 -14.39
N ALA A 285 -18.84 -13.20 -14.71
CA ALA A 285 -19.80 -14.17 -14.18
C ALA A 285 -19.45 -15.61 -14.61
N ALA A 286 -19.15 -15.82 -15.89
CA ALA A 286 -18.77 -17.13 -16.44
C ALA A 286 -17.50 -17.67 -15.78
N VAL A 287 -16.45 -16.86 -15.68
CA VAL A 287 -15.18 -17.26 -15.05
C VAL A 287 -15.36 -17.56 -13.57
N THR A 288 -16.14 -16.74 -12.86
CA THR A 288 -16.42 -16.94 -11.43
C THR A 288 -17.06 -18.29 -11.18
N LYS A 289 -18.12 -18.64 -11.93
CA LYS A 289 -18.79 -19.94 -11.83
C LYS A 289 -17.82 -21.09 -12.14
N GLN A 290 -17.02 -20.98 -13.19
CA GLN A 290 -16.05 -22.01 -13.56
C GLN A 290 -15.02 -22.25 -12.44
N ALA A 291 -14.44 -21.18 -11.88
CA ALA A 291 -13.44 -21.27 -10.81
C ALA A 291 -14.04 -21.92 -9.55
N ILE A 292 -15.26 -21.55 -9.20
CA ILE A 292 -16.00 -22.13 -8.10
C ILE A 292 -16.25 -23.63 -8.31
N ILE A 293 -16.78 -24.04 -9.46
CA ILE A 293 -17.06 -25.46 -9.77
C ILE A 293 -15.75 -26.27 -9.70
N ALA A 294 -14.67 -25.75 -10.29
CA ALA A 294 -13.36 -26.40 -10.28
C ALA A 294 -12.81 -26.57 -8.86
N GLN A 295 -12.97 -25.59 -7.99
CA GLN A 295 -12.56 -25.66 -6.58
C GLN A 295 -13.33 -26.76 -5.83
N TYR A 296 -14.65 -26.80 -5.95
CA TYR A 296 -15.48 -27.80 -5.26
C TYR A 296 -15.26 -29.22 -5.78
N ALA A 297 -14.98 -29.38 -7.07
CA ALA A 297 -14.63 -30.68 -7.65
C ALA A 297 -13.34 -31.25 -7.03
N LYS A 298 -12.32 -30.41 -6.79
CA LYS A 298 -11.07 -30.82 -6.12
C LYS A 298 -11.29 -31.29 -4.68
N GLU A 299 -12.26 -30.71 -3.98
CA GLU A 299 -12.58 -31.06 -2.60
C GLU A 299 -13.38 -32.37 -2.44
N LYS A 300 -13.68 -33.08 -3.56
CA LYS A 300 -14.49 -34.32 -3.59
C LYS A 300 -15.89 -34.17 -2.95
N ARG A 301 -16.44 -32.96 -2.92
CA ARG A 301 -17.73 -32.63 -2.30
C ARG A 301 -18.94 -32.72 -3.27
N ILE A 302 -18.81 -33.42 -4.40
CA ILE A 302 -19.89 -33.48 -5.40
C ILE A 302 -20.92 -34.55 -4.99
N ARG A 303 -22.13 -34.12 -4.63
CA ARG A 303 -23.32 -34.98 -4.46
C ARG A 303 -24.07 -35.14 -5.79
N LYS A 304 -24.82 -36.24 -5.96
CA LYS A 304 -25.72 -36.43 -7.11
C LYS A 304 -26.75 -35.29 -7.18
N THR A 305 -27.00 -34.77 -8.37
CA THR A 305 -27.94 -33.67 -8.61
C THR A 305 -29.40 -34.11 -8.42
N GLN A 306 -30.18 -33.31 -7.69
CA GLN A 306 -31.63 -33.43 -7.56
C GLN A 306 -32.29 -32.14 -8.07
N PRO A 307 -33.40 -32.24 -8.81
CA PRO A 307 -34.16 -31.07 -9.24
C PRO A 307 -34.76 -30.33 -8.05
N GLN A 308 -34.75 -29.00 -8.10
CA GLN A 308 -35.27 -28.09 -7.06
C GLN A 308 -36.46 -27.28 -7.60
N SER A 309 -37.32 -26.81 -6.69
CA SER A 309 -38.44 -25.94 -7.05
C SER A 309 -37.95 -24.52 -7.41
N SER A 310 -38.72 -23.80 -8.22
CA SER A 310 -38.47 -22.39 -8.57
C SER A 310 -38.32 -21.49 -7.34
N GLN A 311 -39.05 -21.79 -6.25
CA GLN A 311 -39.03 -21.03 -4.99
C GLN A 311 -37.65 -21.04 -4.31
N VAL A 312 -36.90 -22.14 -4.38
CA VAL A 312 -35.56 -22.23 -3.78
C VAL A 312 -34.56 -21.38 -4.56
N LEU A 313 -34.66 -21.39 -5.89
CA LEU A 313 -33.81 -20.56 -6.74
C LEU A 313 -34.10 -19.07 -6.55
N GLU A 314 -35.37 -18.70 -6.42
CA GLU A 314 -35.79 -17.32 -6.14
C GLU A 314 -35.30 -16.84 -4.76
N SER A 315 -35.38 -17.70 -3.74
CA SER A 315 -34.86 -17.41 -2.41
C SER A 315 -33.34 -17.14 -2.43
N LEU A 316 -32.56 -17.98 -3.11
CA LEU A 316 -31.11 -17.79 -3.27
C LEU A 316 -30.77 -16.49 -4.02
N ALA A 317 -31.53 -16.18 -5.08
CA ALA A 317 -31.34 -14.93 -5.82
C ALA A 317 -31.66 -13.70 -4.96
N ASN A 318 -32.68 -13.78 -4.12
CA ASN A 318 -33.04 -12.72 -3.17
C ASN A 318 -31.98 -12.52 -2.10
N GLU A 319 -31.48 -13.61 -1.50
CA GLU A 319 -30.39 -13.56 -0.51
C GLU A 319 -29.10 -12.99 -1.13
N PHE A 320 -28.76 -13.43 -2.35
CA PHE A 320 -27.63 -12.85 -3.09
C PHE A 320 -27.80 -11.35 -3.32
N ARG A 321 -28.98 -10.92 -3.79
CA ARG A 321 -29.28 -9.50 -3.98
C ARG A 321 -29.14 -8.70 -2.69
N GLN A 322 -29.66 -9.24 -1.57
CA GLN A 322 -29.57 -8.60 -0.26
C GLN A 322 -28.12 -8.45 0.20
N GLN A 323 -27.30 -9.49 0.07
CA GLN A 323 -25.87 -9.41 0.42
C GLN A 323 -25.07 -8.47 -0.50
N MET A 324 -25.57 -8.23 -1.71
CA MET A 324 -24.95 -7.35 -2.71
C MET A 324 -25.51 -5.92 -2.70
N GLU A 325 -26.54 -5.61 -1.90
CA GLU A 325 -27.27 -4.33 -1.92
C GLU A 325 -26.33 -3.13 -1.75
N THR A 326 -25.41 -3.23 -0.78
CA THR A 326 -24.35 -2.23 -0.49
C THR A 326 -23.42 -1.96 -1.69
N TYR A 327 -23.35 -2.89 -2.65
CA TYR A 327 -22.52 -2.78 -3.86
C TYR A 327 -23.36 -2.63 -5.13
N SER A 328 -24.69 -2.50 -5.05
CA SER A 328 -25.57 -2.43 -6.22
C SER A 328 -25.19 -1.30 -7.18
N ALA A 329 -24.91 -0.10 -6.64
CA ALA A 329 -24.49 1.04 -7.44
C ALA A 329 -23.15 0.85 -8.15
N TYR A 330 -22.29 -0.05 -7.66
CA TYR A 330 -21.03 -0.41 -8.31
C TYR A 330 -21.26 -1.28 -9.55
N TRP A 331 -22.35 -2.05 -9.63
CA TRP A 331 -22.67 -2.93 -10.76
C TRP A 331 -23.53 -2.22 -11.80
N ARG A 332 -22.87 -1.44 -12.66
CA ARG A 332 -23.42 -0.72 -13.81
C ARG A 332 -22.42 -0.75 -14.98
N ASP A 333 -22.77 -0.24 -16.16
CA ASP A 333 -21.76 -0.05 -17.21
C ASP A 333 -20.80 1.09 -16.85
N ASP A 334 -19.49 0.84 -16.96
CA ASP A 334 -18.50 1.88 -16.71
C ASP A 334 -18.34 2.80 -17.92
N PRO A 335 -18.07 4.10 -17.72
CA PRO A 335 -17.73 5.01 -18.81
C PRO A 335 -16.36 4.65 -19.43
N ASP A 336 -16.10 5.26 -20.59
CA ASP A 336 -14.76 5.27 -21.17
C ASP A 336 -13.93 6.38 -20.50
N PHE A 337 -12.69 6.07 -20.16
CA PHE A 337 -11.77 7.04 -19.59
C PHE A 337 -10.69 7.37 -20.61
N ASP A 338 -10.59 8.66 -20.97
CA ASP A 338 -9.40 9.15 -21.64
C ASP A 338 -8.20 8.99 -20.69
N ALA A 339 -7.08 8.51 -21.22
CA ALA A 339 -5.86 8.21 -20.48
C ALA A 339 -4.64 8.84 -21.16
N SER A 340 -4.83 9.96 -21.87
CA SER A 340 -3.80 10.60 -22.70
C SER A 340 -2.54 10.96 -21.92
N ASN A 341 -2.66 11.57 -20.74
CA ASN A 341 -1.52 11.88 -19.87
C ASN A 341 -0.85 10.59 -19.38
N THR A 342 -1.61 9.55 -19.02
CA THR A 342 -1.04 8.27 -18.58
C THR A 342 -0.23 7.61 -19.69
N LEU A 343 -0.76 7.60 -20.92
CA LEU A 343 -0.08 7.03 -22.09
C LEU A 343 1.15 7.85 -22.47
N GLU A 344 1.10 9.18 -22.37
CA GLU A 344 2.25 10.06 -22.57
C GLU A 344 3.34 9.78 -21.52
N ALA A 345 2.94 9.68 -20.24
CA ALA A 345 3.86 9.58 -19.12
C ALA A 345 4.51 8.20 -18.93
N ALA A 346 3.79 7.16 -19.34
CA ALA A 346 4.12 5.77 -19.04
C ALA A 346 3.91 4.84 -20.24
N SER A 347 4.21 5.32 -21.46
CA SER A 347 4.07 4.55 -22.71
C SER A 347 4.78 3.20 -22.70
N GLU A 348 5.89 3.07 -21.96
CA GLU A 348 6.63 1.81 -21.80
C GLU A 348 6.06 0.88 -20.72
N LEU A 349 5.10 1.36 -19.92
CA LEU A 349 4.44 0.60 -18.86
C LEU A 349 2.98 0.37 -19.24
N LEU A 350 2.74 -0.42 -20.29
CA LEU A 350 1.38 -0.74 -20.74
C LEU A 350 0.62 -1.58 -19.69
N CYS A 351 -0.67 -1.30 -19.54
CA CYS A 351 -1.54 -2.07 -18.67
C CYS A 351 -1.65 -3.51 -19.18
N PRO A 352 -1.37 -4.54 -18.37
CA PRO A 352 -1.66 -5.91 -18.74
C PRO A 352 -3.15 -6.08 -19.02
N ASN A 353 -3.50 -6.81 -20.09
CA ASN A 353 -4.89 -7.11 -20.41
C ASN A 353 -5.47 -8.06 -19.35
N VAL A 354 -6.57 -7.67 -18.72
CA VAL A 354 -7.30 -8.53 -17.77
C VAL A 354 -8.21 -9.46 -18.57
N ASP A 355 -7.61 -10.47 -19.19
CA ASP A 355 -8.32 -11.48 -19.99
C ASP A 355 -8.97 -12.58 -19.14
N THR A 356 -9.74 -13.45 -19.79
CA THR A 356 -10.37 -14.62 -19.18
C THR A 356 -9.39 -15.47 -18.35
N ALA A 357 -8.16 -15.63 -18.84
CA ALA A 357 -7.16 -16.45 -18.18
C ALA A 357 -6.66 -15.79 -16.89
N MET A 358 -6.47 -14.48 -16.88
CA MET A 358 -6.12 -13.71 -15.69
C MET A 358 -7.26 -13.71 -14.68
N LEU A 359 -8.50 -13.42 -15.11
CA LEU A 359 -9.69 -13.47 -14.26
C LEU A 359 -9.79 -14.82 -13.54
N ARG A 360 -9.56 -15.92 -14.26
CA ARG A 360 -9.59 -17.26 -13.67
C ARG A 360 -8.52 -17.43 -12.59
N ARG A 361 -7.27 -17.02 -12.86
CA ARG A 361 -6.18 -17.09 -11.87
C ARG A 361 -6.50 -16.25 -10.62
N LEU A 362 -7.11 -15.07 -10.79
CA LEU A 362 -7.53 -14.21 -9.68
C LEU A 362 -8.62 -14.87 -8.83
N CYS A 363 -9.63 -15.48 -9.46
CA CYS A 363 -10.69 -16.21 -8.74
C CYS A 363 -10.12 -17.43 -7.99
N GLU A 364 -9.30 -18.24 -8.66
CA GLU A 364 -8.65 -19.41 -8.07
C GLU A 364 -7.75 -19.05 -6.90
N PHE A 365 -7.01 -17.94 -7.01
CA PHE A 365 -6.21 -17.41 -5.91
C PHE A 365 -7.09 -17.06 -4.71
N ALA A 366 -8.15 -16.27 -4.92
CA ALA A 366 -9.02 -15.82 -3.83
C ALA A 366 -9.72 -16.99 -3.12
N LEU A 367 -10.17 -18.00 -3.88
CA LEU A 367 -10.77 -19.22 -3.34
C LEU A 367 -9.75 -20.04 -2.54
N ARG A 368 -8.54 -20.25 -3.08
CA ARG A 368 -7.49 -21.02 -2.41
C ARG A 368 -7.02 -20.36 -1.11
N GLU A 369 -6.87 -19.04 -1.11
CA GLU A 369 -6.51 -18.27 0.09
C GLU A 369 -7.69 -18.04 1.04
N ASN A 370 -8.86 -18.61 0.73
CA ASN A 370 -10.11 -18.46 1.48
C ASN A 370 -10.38 -17.00 1.84
N PHE A 371 -10.25 -16.12 0.85
CA PHE A 371 -10.41 -14.67 0.98
C PHE A 371 -9.59 -14.07 2.14
N GLY A 372 -8.39 -14.61 2.38
CA GLY A 372 -7.42 -14.15 3.38
C GLY A 372 -7.71 -14.63 4.81
N TRP A 373 -8.53 -15.66 4.99
CA TRP A 373 -8.88 -16.20 6.30
C TRP A 373 -8.38 -17.65 6.53
N PRO A 374 -7.80 -17.97 7.72
CA PRO A 374 -7.50 -17.06 8.82
C PRO A 374 -6.35 -16.12 8.46
N ARG A 375 -6.27 -14.98 9.15
CA ARG A 375 -5.18 -14.02 8.91
C ARG A 375 -3.84 -14.70 9.20
N PRO A 376 -2.84 -14.56 8.31
CA PRO A 376 -1.52 -15.14 8.54
C PRO A 376 -0.91 -14.63 9.85
N ILE A 377 -0.27 -15.55 10.59
CA ILE A 377 0.51 -15.17 11.78
C ILE A 377 1.82 -14.56 11.29
N MET A 378 2.04 -13.30 11.63
CA MET A 378 3.31 -12.63 11.34
C MET A 378 4.37 -13.10 12.34
N GLN A 379 5.51 -13.54 11.82
CA GLN A 379 6.65 -13.94 12.64
C GLN A 379 7.56 -12.74 12.88
N ALA A 380 8.06 -12.61 14.10
CA ALA A 380 9.09 -11.64 14.43
C ALA A 380 10.40 -12.00 13.70
N PRO A 381 11.23 -11.00 13.34
CA PRO A 381 12.54 -11.27 12.77
C PRO A 381 13.43 -12.01 13.77
N GLU A 382 14.33 -12.88 13.28
CA GLU A 382 15.33 -13.56 14.12
C GLU A 382 16.24 -12.55 14.85
N PHE A 383 16.51 -11.42 14.20
CA PHE A 383 17.36 -10.36 14.70
C PHE A 383 16.72 -9.01 14.44
N ASP A 384 16.41 -8.29 15.52
CA ASP A 384 15.83 -6.96 15.46
C ASP A 384 16.89 -5.91 15.81
N VAL A 385 17.31 -5.15 14.81
CA VAL A 385 18.39 -4.16 14.93
C VAL A 385 18.00 -3.05 15.90
N ALA A 386 16.72 -2.65 15.93
CA ALA A 386 16.26 -1.59 16.82
C ALA A 386 16.46 -1.96 18.30
N THR A 387 16.21 -3.22 18.67
CA THR A 387 16.41 -3.68 20.06
C THR A 387 17.86 -3.71 20.48
N LYS A 388 18.79 -3.82 19.52
CA LYS A 388 20.24 -3.77 19.76
C LYS A 388 20.78 -2.36 19.80
N PHE A 389 20.20 -1.48 18.98
CA PHE A 389 20.52 -0.06 19.01
C PHE A 389 19.95 0.60 20.29
N ALA A 390 18.81 0.12 20.81
CA ALA A 390 18.19 0.59 22.05
C ALA A 390 17.58 -0.59 22.86
N PRO A 391 18.29 -1.15 23.86
CA PRO A 391 17.77 -2.23 24.70
C PRO A 391 16.56 -1.78 25.55
N ALA A 392 15.45 -2.51 25.37
CA ALA A 392 14.19 -2.68 26.13
C ALA A 392 13.57 -1.58 27.03
N ASP A 393 14.34 -0.67 27.65
CA ASP A 393 13.81 0.36 28.56
C ASP A 393 13.73 1.75 27.89
N ALA A 394 14.43 1.89 26.77
CA ALA A 394 14.34 3.04 25.86
C ALA A 394 13.51 2.65 24.63
N ALA A 395 12.19 2.59 24.78
CA ALA A 395 11.26 2.50 23.65
C ALA A 395 11.40 3.74 22.75
N LEU A 396 12.46 3.85 21.93
CA LEU A 396 12.81 5.04 21.13
C LEU A 396 12.31 6.32 21.82
N LYS A 397 12.60 6.48 23.12
CA LYS A 397 12.23 7.68 23.84
C LYS A 397 13.24 8.70 23.38
N VAL A 398 12.91 9.39 22.30
CA VAL A 398 13.53 10.64 21.84
C VAL A 398 13.27 11.76 22.86
N SER A 399 13.16 11.45 24.15
CA SER A 399 12.99 12.41 25.23
C SER A 399 14.37 12.99 25.55
N GLY A 400 14.71 14.06 24.84
CA GLY A 400 15.96 14.76 25.04
C GLY A 400 16.44 15.57 23.83
N TRP A 401 15.54 15.89 22.88
CA TRP A 401 15.86 16.72 21.72
C TRP A 401 16.28 18.12 22.17
N THR A 402 17.58 18.27 22.42
CA THR A 402 18.28 19.55 22.47
C THR A 402 19.30 19.49 21.35
N GLU A 403 19.24 20.47 20.47
CA GLU A 403 20.06 20.59 19.27
C GLU A 403 21.51 20.88 19.71
N GLN A 404 22.24 19.86 20.17
CA GLN A 404 23.69 19.96 20.35
C GLN A 404 24.31 19.87 18.95
N LYS A 405 24.81 21.02 18.48
CA LYS A 405 25.21 21.28 17.10
C LYS A 405 26.46 20.53 16.62
N ASP A 406 27.17 19.83 17.52
CA ASP A 406 28.55 19.41 17.27
C ASP A 406 28.86 17.93 17.59
N GLU A 407 27.87 17.07 17.83
CA GLU A 407 28.12 15.64 18.08
C GLU A 407 28.21 14.83 16.77
N CYS A 408 29.30 14.07 16.58
CA CYS A 408 29.47 13.16 15.44
C CYS A 408 28.33 12.13 15.39
N CYS A 409 27.59 12.08 14.28
CA CYS A 409 26.48 11.15 14.07
C CYS A 409 26.73 10.25 12.85
N ILE A 410 26.44 8.96 12.99
CA ILE A 410 26.54 7.98 11.90
C ILE A 410 25.14 7.57 11.49
N ASP A 411 24.81 7.75 10.22
CA ASP A 411 23.55 7.29 9.64
C ASP A 411 23.67 5.83 9.22
N PHE A 412 22.73 5.00 9.66
CA PHE A 412 22.63 3.59 9.33
C PHE A 412 21.40 3.33 8.46
N GLU A 413 21.62 2.74 7.29
CA GLU A 413 20.59 2.11 6.46
C GLU A 413 20.80 0.59 6.54
N VAL A 414 19.92 -0.08 7.29
CA VAL A 414 20.00 -1.53 7.51
C VAL A 414 18.86 -2.22 6.79
N SER A 415 19.21 -3.00 5.78
CA SER A 415 18.27 -3.78 4.96
C SER A 415 17.99 -5.16 5.57
N GLY A 416 16.90 -5.80 5.14
CA GLY A 416 16.52 -7.15 5.59
C GLY A 416 15.62 -7.16 6.85
N PRO A 417 15.09 -8.33 7.24
CA PRO A 417 14.15 -8.47 8.36
C PRO A 417 14.71 -7.88 9.65
N GLY A 418 13.92 -7.10 10.38
CA GLY A 418 14.34 -6.38 11.58
C GLY A 418 15.27 -5.19 11.33
N GLY A 419 15.51 -4.82 10.06
CA GLY A 419 16.24 -3.63 9.64
C GLY A 419 15.44 -2.33 9.79
N GLY A 420 16.02 -1.23 9.32
CA GLY A 420 15.47 0.12 9.46
C GLY A 420 16.51 1.19 9.17
N ASN A 421 16.17 2.44 9.49
CA ASN A 421 17.07 3.59 9.32
C ASN A 421 17.17 4.36 10.62
N TRP A 422 18.39 4.67 11.04
CA TRP A 422 18.66 5.40 12.28
C TRP A 422 19.91 6.25 12.14
N SER A 423 19.99 7.32 12.93
CA SER A 423 21.27 7.94 13.26
C SER A 423 21.71 7.47 14.63
N VAL A 424 23.00 7.24 14.81
CA VAL A 424 23.62 6.89 16.09
C VAL A 424 24.68 7.92 16.45
N TRP A 425 24.64 8.41 17.69
CA TRP A 425 25.64 9.33 18.26
C TRP A 425 26.50 8.57 19.27
N ALA A 426 27.83 8.73 19.18
CA ALA A 426 28.78 7.92 19.93
C ALA A 426 29.94 8.75 20.50
N GLU A 427 29.67 9.73 21.37
CA GLU A 427 30.71 10.46 22.12
C GLU A 427 30.66 10.14 23.62
N GLY A 428 31.57 9.27 24.09
CA GLY A 428 31.94 9.08 25.51
C GLY A 428 30.86 8.58 26.49
N ARG A 429 29.61 8.34 26.03
CA ARG A 429 28.46 7.84 26.81
C ARG A 429 27.73 6.72 26.05
N GLU A 430 26.68 6.16 26.66
CA GLU A 430 25.81 5.19 25.97
C GLU A 430 25.30 5.74 24.63
N PRO A 431 25.36 4.94 23.55
CA PRO A 431 24.98 5.40 22.21
C PRO A 431 23.51 5.82 22.19
N ARG A 432 23.24 7.01 21.64
CA ARG A 432 21.88 7.51 21.42
C ARG A 432 21.43 7.15 20.01
N VAL A 433 20.15 6.86 19.83
CA VAL A 433 19.57 6.44 18.55
C VAL A 433 18.37 7.33 18.22
N GLY A 434 18.28 7.77 16.99
CA GLY A 434 17.24 8.68 16.53
C GLY A 434 16.92 8.50 15.05
N PHE A 435 16.04 9.36 14.54
CA PHE A 435 15.69 9.36 13.12
C PHE A 435 16.90 9.73 12.25
N PRO A 436 17.02 9.15 11.04
CA PRO A 436 18.13 9.41 10.13
C PRO A 436 18.33 10.91 9.85
N GLN A 437 19.58 11.36 9.76
CA GLN A 437 19.98 12.76 9.56
C GLN A 437 20.87 12.89 8.31
N PRO A 438 20.28 12.74 7.11
CA PRO A 438 21.02 12.70 5.86
C PRO A 438 22.02 13.85 5.72
N GLY A 439 23.28 13.50 5.45
CA GLY A 439 24.33 14.48 5.15
C GLY A 439 24.99 15.11 6.38
N LYS A 440 24.64 14.72 7.61
CA LYS A 440 25.30 15.22 8.84
C LYS A 440 26.55 14.44 9.26
N GLY A 441 26.80 13.26 8.70
CA GLY A 441 27.97 12.45 9.02
C GLY A 441 28.13 11.22 8.13
N PRO A 442 28.98 10.24 8.51
CA PRO A 442 29.20 9.02 7.75
C PRO A 442 27.90 8.25 7.53
N HIS A 443 27.71 7.72 6.32
CA HIS A 443 26.54 6.92 5.97
C HIS A 443 26.93 5.45 5.78
N VAL A 444 26.38 4.58 6.61
CA VAL A 444 26.64 3.14 6.64
C VAL A 444 25.45 2.39 6.06
N ARG A 445 25.71 1.58 5.03
CA ARG A 445 24.74 0.63 4.46
C ARG A 445 25.14 -0.79 4.78
N THR A 446 24.22 -1.57 5.32
CA THR A 446 24.46 -2.98 5.65
C THR A 446 23.15 -3.78 5.68
N SER A 447 23.20 -5.04 6.12
CA SER A 447 22.01 -5.88 6.33
C SER A 447 21.90 -6.30 7.79
N SER A 448 20.67 -6.56 8.23
CA SER A 448 20.39 -7.11 9.56
C SER A 448 21.10 -8.45 9.76
N GLN A 449 21.24 -9.25 8.70
CA GLN A 449 22.02 -10.49 8.72
C GLN A 449 23.51 -10.24 9.00
N ALA A 450 24.13 -9.25 8.35
CA ALA A 450 25.54 -8.92 8.60
C ALA A 450 25.73 -8.42 10.04
N LEU A 451 24.87 -7.52 10.52
CA LEU A 451 24.89 -7.06 11.91
C LEU A 451 24.64 -8.20 12.90
N MET A 452 23.77 -9.16 12.58
CA MET A 452 23.57 -10.36 13.39
C MET A 452 24.85 -11.18 13.49
N GLN A 453 25.55 -11.45 12.38
CA GLN A 453 26.83 -12.18 12.41
C GLN A 453 27.89 -11.42 13.20
N ILE A 454 27.92 -10.09 13.09
CA ILE A 454 28.79 -9.23 13.91
C ILE A 454 28.43 -9.37 15.38
N SER A 455 27.18 -9.17 15.77
CA SER A 455 26.76 -9.28 17.18
C SER A 455 27.01 -10.66 17.81
N ARG A 456 27.11 -11.71 16.99
CA ARG A 456 27.40 -13.09 17.41
C ARG A 456 28.88 -13.45 17.37
N GLY A 457 29.78 -12.50 17.06
CA GLY A 457 31.22 -12.75 16.95
C GLY A 457 31.65 -13.61 15.74
N ARG A 458 30.74 -13.86 14.79
CA ARG A 458 30.98 -14.71 13.60
C ARG A 458 31.56 -13.93 12.42
N LEU A 459 31.49 -12.60 12.45
CA LEU A 459 32.02 -11.68 11.46
C LEU A 459 32.56 -10.43 12.17
N THR A 460 33.75 -9.94 11.82
CA THR A 460 34.22 -8.65 12.38
C THR A 460 33.73 -7.50 11.50
N ALA A 461 33.51 -6.31 12.07
CA ALA A 461 33.12 -5.12 11.31
C ALA A 461 34.14 -4.78 10.21
N LYS A 462 35.45 -4.93 10.52
CA LYS A 462 36.54 -4.77 9.54
C LYS A 462 36.41 -5.77 8.37
N LYS A 463 36.13 -7.05 8.66
CA LYS A 463 35.96 -8.05 7.60
C LYS A 463 34.71 -7.77 6.78
N ALA A 464 33.60 -7.38 7.42
CA ALA A 464 32.36 -6.99 6.75
C ALA A 464 32.57 -5.81 5.79
N PHE A 465 33.40 -4.82 6.19
CA PHE A 465 33.78 -3.71 5.32
C PHE A 465 34.62 -4.18 4.12
N GLN A 466 35.64 -4.99 4.37
CA GLN A 466 36.51 -5.55 3.32
C GLN A 466 35.76 -6.44 2.31
N THR A 467 34.70 -7.13 2.72
CA THR A 467 33.88 -8.00 1.86
C THR A 467 32.67 -7.30 1.25
N GLY A 468 32.48 -6.00 1.50
CA GLY A 468 31.36 -5.22 0.98
C GLY A 468 30.01 -5.50 1.65
N GLN A 469 29.98 -6.24 2.76
CA GLN A 469 28.76 -6.47 3.57
C GLN A 469 28.41 -5.26 4.46
N LEU A 470 29.38 -4.36 4.65
CA LEU A 470 29.25 -3.08 5.32
C LEU A 470 29.87 -2.04 4.40
N ILE A 471 29.06 -1.12 3.89
CA ILE A 471 29.51 -0.07 2.97
C ILE A 471 29.46 1.25 3.73
N VAL A 472 30.58 1.97 3.78
CA VAL A 472 30.64 3.31 4.37
C VAL A 472 30.85 4.31 3.24
N SER A 473 29.87 5.18 3.00
CA SER A 473 29.99 6.33 2.10
C SER A 473 30.34 7.58 2.91
N LYS A 474 31.27 8.38 2.38
CA LYS A 474 31.77 9.60 3.04
C LYS A 474 30.67 10.66 3.19
N GLY A 475 30.44 11.09 4.43
CA GLY A 475 30.08 12.47 4.78
C GLY A 475 31.33 13.23 5.22
N GLU A 476 31.19 14.36 5.94
CA GLU A 476 32.31 14.98 6.66
C GLU A 476 32.77 14.06 7.82
N GLY A 477 33.64 13.08 7.55
CA GLY A 477 34.13 12.14 8.59
C GLY A 477 35.01 10.99 8.07
N ASP A 478 35.70 10.30 8.98
CA ASP A 478 36.59 9.17 8.66
C ASP A 478 35.78 7.85 8.53
N PRO A 479 35.81 7.14 7.38
CA PRO A 479 35.17 5.84 7.22
C PRO A 479 35.57 4.78 8.27
N TYR A 480 36.76 4.89 8.86
CA TYR A 480 37.22 3.99 9.90
C TYR A 480 36.53 4.21 11.25
N GLU A 481 36.04 5.43 11.50
CA GLU A 481 35.29 5.79 12.71
C GLU A 481 33.97 4.99 12.79
N ALA A 482 33.28 4.84 11.67
CA ALA A 482 32.03 4.07 11.60
C ALA A 482 32.24 2.57 11.92
N VAL A 483 33.36 1.99 11.44
CA VAL A 483 33.73 0.60 11.75
C VAL A 483 34.04 0.43 13.24
N GLN A 484 34.71 1.41 13.84
CA GLN A 484 34.99 1.42 15.28
C GLN A 484 33.71 1.56 16.11
N VAL A 485 32.79 2.45 15.73
CA VAL A 485 31.51 2.61 16.43
C VAL A 485 30.69 1.32 16.39
N ILE A 486 30.57 0.66 15.24
CA ILE A 486 29.86 -0.62 15.13
C ILE A 486 30.49 -1.66 16.05
N HIS A 487 31.82 -1.76 16.09
CA HIS A 487 32.50 -2.68 17.00
C HIS A 487 32.22 -2.36 18.47
N LYS A 488 32.33 -1.08 18.87
CA LYS A 488 32.04 -0.62 20.24
C LYS A 488 30.60 -0.93 20.64
N MET A 489 29.62 -0.71 19.76
CA MET A 489 28.20 -1.00 20.01
C MET A 489 27.91 -2.47 20.31
N PHE A 490 28.62 -3.41 19.66
CA PHE A 490 28.34 -4.84 19.82
C PHE A 490 29.24 -5.56 20.82
N PHE A 491 30.43 -5.03 21.11
CA PHE A 491 31.45 -5.75 21.89
C PHE A 491 32.02 -4.99 23.10
N GLN A 492 31.65 -3.71 23.33
CA GLN A 492 32.14 -2.90 24.45
C GLN A 492 33.69 -2.85 24.61
N GLN A 493 34.45 -3.08 23.53
CA GLN A 493 35.91 -3.06 23.53
C GLN A 493 36.46 -2.13 22.44
N GLU A 494 37.52 -1.38 22.76
CA GLU A 494 38.25 -0.55 21.79
C GLU A 494 39.00 -1.42 20.78
N ILE A 495 38.93 -1.05 19.50
CA ILE A 495 39.75 -1.67 18.47
C ILE A 495 41.18 -1.16 18.68
N VAL A 496 42.09 -2.04 19.09
CA VAL A 496 43.53 -1.74 19.00
C VAL A 496 43.90 -1.68 17.53
N SER A 497 44.47 -0.53 17.13
CA SER A 497 44.76 -0.06 15.76
C SER A 497 45.32 -1.09 14.80
#